data_AF-A0A7C6JQI1-F1
#
_entry.id   AF-A0A7C6JQI1-F1
#
_cell.length_a   1.000
_cell.length_b   1.000
_cell.length_c   1.000
_cell.angle_alpha   90.00
_cell.angle_beta   90.00
_cell.angle_gamma   90.00
#
_symmetry.space_group_name_H-M   'P 1'
#
loop_
_entity.id
_entity.type
_entity.pdbx_description
1 polymer ?
#
loop_
_entity_poly.entity_id
_entity_poly.type
_entity_poly.pdbx_seq_one_letter_code
_entity_poly.pdbx_strand_id
1 'polypeptide(L)'
;MTQVFVFSDHEPLRILEIDERADQITARVNQGLWESYLGYEAYPSQSWQARQVGKAVLLTNPQPPEVFQGFKLDARDFQILQALISGLNVDQIAWYLHISTRTVRARLKKMQVQFRVESLYALIALVTAMGLIFPDVGAIYD
;
A
#
# COMPACT_ATOMS: atom_id res chain seq x y z
N MET A 1 -25.04 12.41 7.14
CA MET A 1 -24.22 13.50 6.58
C MET A 1 -22.74 13.33 6.85
N THR A 2 -21.94 13.30 5.78
CA THR A 2 -20.48 13.13 5.75
C THR A 2 -19.86 14.35 5.09
N GLN A 3 -18.82 14.92 5.69
CA GLN A 3 -18.03 15.99 5.07
C GLN A 3 -17.00 15.40 4.12
N VAL A 4 -16.98 15.90 2.90
CA VAL A 4 -16.06 15.48 1.84
C VAL A 4 -15.21 16.67 1.42
N PHE A 5 -13.90 16.54 1.62
CA PHE A 5 -12.90 17.54 1.27
C PHE A 5 -12.30 17.18 -0.09
N VAL A 6 -12.50 18.04 -1.08
CA VAL A 6 -12.06 17.85 -2.46
C VAL A 6 -10.86 18.76 -2.72
N PHE A 7 -9.73 18.15 -3.03
CA PHE A 7 -8.51 18.85 -3.43
C PHE A 7 -8.30 18.57 -4.92
N SER A 8 -8.45 19.60 -5.74
CA SER A 8 -8.25 19.53 -7.19
C SER A 8 -7.09 20.41 -7.62
N ASP A 9 -6.60 20.20 -8.83
CA ASP A 9 -5.54 21.01 -9.40
C ASP A 9 -6.02 22.44 -9.74
N HIS A 10 -7.32 22.62 -9.98
CA HIS A 10 -7.92 23.92 -10.36
C HIS A 10 -8.48 24.71 -9.17
N GLU A 11 -8.99 23.99 -8.16
CA GLU A 11 -9.57 24.54 -6.94
C GLU A 11 -8.91 23.89 -5.72
N PRO A 12 -8.20 24.67 -4.88
CA PRO A 12 -7.32 24.14 -3.84
C PRO A 12 -8.08 23.42 -2.73
N LEU A 13 -9.33 23.80 -2.47
CA LEU A 13 -10.21 23.08 -1.56
C LEU A 13 -11.68 23.41 -1.83
N ARG A 14 -12.48 22.37 -2.05
CA ARG A 14 -13.94 22.43 -2.04
C ARG A 14 -14.50 21.47 -0.99
N ILE A 15 -15.50 21.89 -0.24
CA ILE A 15 -16.13 21.08 0.81
C ILE A 15 -17.55 20.73 0.36
N LEU A 16 -17.89 19.44 0.38
CA LEU A 16 -19.23 18.93 0.11
C LEU A 16 -19.79 18.29 1.37
N GLU A 17 -21.09 18.44 1.57
CA GLU A 17 -21.82 17.68 2.58
C GLU A 17 -22.73 16.67 1.88
N ILE A 18 -22.45 15.39 2.08
CA ILE A 18 -23.12 14.29 1.37
C ILE A 18 -23.85 13.43 2.37
N ASP A 19 -25.13 13.12 2.11
CA ASP A 19 -25.91 12.24 2.97
C ASP A 19 -25.74 10.76 2.61
N GLU A 20 -24.48 10.32 2.63
CA GLU A 20 -24.06 8.92 2.54
C GLU A 20 -23.00 8.64 3.60
N ARG A 21 -22.74 7.37 3.91
CA ARG A 21 -21.70 7.02 4.88
C ARG A 21 -20.30 7.16 4.25
N ALA A 22 -19.33 7.59 5.06
CA ALA A 22 -17.97 7.83 4.60
C ALA A 22 -17.29 6.60 3.95
N ASP A 23 -17.57 5.39 4.45
CA ASP A 23 -17.09 4.13 3.90
C ASP A 23 -17.67 3.84 2.51
N GLN A 24 -18.96 4.13 2.30
CA GLN A 24 -19.63 3.96 1.01
C GLN A 24 -19.11 4.94 -0.04
N ILE A 25 -18.98 6.22 0.32
CA ILE A 25 -18.41 7.26 -0.56
C ILE A 25 -17.00 6.86 -0.96
N THR A 26 -16.17 6.45 0.01
CA THR A 26 -14.79 6.03 -0.25
C THR A 26 -14.72 4.85 -1.21
N ALA A 27 -15.54 3.82 -1.01
CA ALA A 27 -15.57 2.65 -1.88
C ALA A 27 -16.00 3.01 -3.30
N ARG A 28 -17.06 3.81 -3.48
CA ARG A 28 -17.57 4.19 -4.80
C ARG A 28 -16.58 5.01 -5.60
N VAL A 29 -15.97 6.03 -4.99
CA VAL A 29 -14.94 6.84 -5.67
C VAL A 29 -13.78 5.96 -6.11
N ASN A 30 -13.27 5.10 -5.23
CA ASN A 30 -12.14 4.23 -5.54
C ASN A 30 -12.49 3.11 -6.55
N GLN A 31 -13.78 2.88 -6.83
CA GLN A 31 -14.28 2.04 -7.93
C GLN A 31 -14.44 2.81 -9.24
N GLY A 32 -14.09 4.09 -9.26
CA GLY A 32 -14.24 4.96 -10.44
C GLY A 32 -15.60 5.64 -10.55
N LEU A 33 -16.49 5.51 -9.56
CA LEU A 33 -17.83 6.11 -9.56
C LEU A 33 -17.82 7.47 -8.85
N TRP A 34 -16.92 8.37 -9.24
CA TRP A 34 -16.72 9.67 -8.59
C TRP A 34 -17.60 10.78 -9.19
N GLU A 35 -18.07 10.60 -10.43
CA GLU A 35 -18.89 11.57 -11.16
C GLU A 35 -20.22 11.86 -10.44
N SER A 36 -20.75 10.88 -9.69
CA SER A 36 -21.97 11.06 -8.89
C SER A 36 -21.81 12.11 -7.78
N TYR A 37 -20.57 12.42 -7.40
CA TYR A 37 -20.25 13.37 -6.32
C TYR A 37 -19.64 14.67 -6.85
N LEU A 38 -18.80 14.58 -7.88
CA LEU A 38 -18.00 15.71 -8.37
C LEU A 38 -18.58 16.35 -9.63
N GLY A 39 -19.54 15.70 -10.28
CA GLY A 39 -20.07 16.10 -11.57
C GLY A 39 -19.42 15.33 -12.73
N TYR A 40 -20.07 15.37 -13.88
CA TYR A 40 -19.61 14.69 -15.08
C TYR A 40 -18.66 15.59 -15.89
N GLU A 41 -17.50 15.03 -16.25
CA GLU A 41 -16.58 15.60 -17.22
C GLU A 41 -16.36 14.59 -18.35
N ALA A 42 -16.58 15.02 -19.60
CA ALA A 42 -16.40 14.13 -20.75
C ALA A 42 -14.94 13.65 -20.92
N TYR A 43 -13.98 14.48 -20.48
CA TYR A 43 -12.56 14.18 -20.44
C TYR A 43 -12.03 14.65 -19.08
N PRO A 44 -12.00 13.78 -18.05
CA PRO A 44 -11.60 14.15 -16.71
C PRO A 44 -10.16 14.70 -16.71
N SER A 45 -9.95 15.91 -16.16
CA SER A 45 -8.61 16.51 -16.15
C SER A 45 -7.66 15.89 -15.12
N GLN A 46 -8.18 15.08 -14.20
CA GLN A 46 -7.42 14.41 -13.14
C GLN A 46 -8.08 13.10 -12.70
N SER A 47 -7.28 12.24 -12.07
CA SER A 47 -7.75 11.02 -11.41
C SER A 47 -8.21 11.32 -9.98
N TRP A 48 -9.12 10.52 -9.45
CA TRP A 48 -9.64 10.69 -8.09
C TRP A 48 -9.37 9.45 -7.23
N GLN A 49 -8.90 9.70 -6.01
CA GLN A 49 -8.77 8.70 -4.96
C GLN A 49 -9.45 9.23 -3.70
N ALA A 50 -10.26 8.39 -3.06
CA ALA A 50 -10.87 8.69 -1.77
C ALA A 50 -10.14 8.01 -0.62
N ARG A 51 -9.97 8.75 0.48
CA ARG A 51 -9.49 8.23 1.75
C ARG A 51 -10.40 8.68 2.88
N GLN A 52 -10.89 7.74 3.68
CA GLN A 52 -11.63 8.05 4.90
C GLN A 52 -10.67 8.50 6.01
N VAL A 53 -10.98 9.62 6.66
CA VAL A 53 -10.29 10.12 7.86
C VAL A 53 -11.33 10.41 8.93
N GLY A 54 -11.46 9.49 9.88
CA GLY A 54 -12.53 9.55 10.89
C GLY A 54 -13.91 9.47 10.24
N LYS A 55 -14.70 10.54 10.38
CA LYS A 55 -16.04 10.67 9.77
C LYS A 55 -16.04 11.45 8.46
N ALA A 56 -14.89 11.95 8.01
CA ALA A 56 -14.75 12.71 6.78
C ALA A 56 -14.13 11.84 5.66
N VAL A 57 -14.29 12.29 4.43
CA VAL A 57 -13.65 11.71 3.25
C VAL A 57 -12.79 12.78 2.59
N LEU A 58 -11.55 12.43 2.24
CA LEU A 58 -10.69 13.26 1.41
C LEU A 58 -10.70 12.71 -0.01
N LEU A 59 -10.86 13.59 -0.98
CA LEU A 59 -10.74 13.33 -2.41
C LEU A 59 -9.51 14.07 -2.93
N THR A 60 -8.53 13.30 -3.43
CA THR A 60 -7.25 13.84 -3.90
C THR A 60 -6.85 13.16 -5.21
N ASN A 61 -5.97 13.79 -5.98
CA ASN A 61 -5.27 13.10 -7.06
C ASN A 61 -4.43 11.96 -6.45
N PRO A 62 -4.56 10.70 -6.91
CA PRO A 62 -3.74 9.60 -6.41
C PRO A 62 -2.27 9.99 -6.52
N GLN A 63 -1.63 10.10 -5.37
CA GLN A 63 -0.19 10.32 -5.36
C GLN A 63 0.45 9.05 -5.93
N PRO A 64 1.34 9.17 -6.93
CA PRO A 64 2.15 8.03 -7.31
C PRO A 64 2.83 7.52 -6.04
N PRO A 65 2.88 6.19 -5.83
CA PRO A 65 3.58 5.66 -4.67
C PRO A 65 4.95 6.32 -4.63
N GLU A 66 5.34 6.86 -3.48
CA GLU A 66 6.71 7.34 -3.27
C GLU A 66 7.62 6.20 -3.70
N VAL A 67 8.19 6.29 -4.90
CA VAL A 67 9.18 5.34 -5.35
C VAL A 67 10.27 5.50 -4.32
N PHE A 68 10.52 4.46 -3.51
CA PHE A 68 11.58 4.46 -2.50
C PHE A 68 12.94 4.49 -3.24
N GLN A 69 13.26 5.64 -3.84
CA GLN A 69 14.51 5.87 -4.54
C GLN A 69 15.62 5.82 -3.50
N GLY A 70 16.49 4.82 -3.62
CA GLY A 70 17.67 4.68 -2.77
C GLY A 70 17.60 3.59 -1.70
N PHE A 71 16.49 2.83 -1.58
CA PHE A 71 16.52 1.64 -0.73
C PHE A 71 17.38 0.55 -1.37
N LYS A 72 18.56 0.29 -0.80
CA LYS A 72 19.37 -0.88 -1.11
C LYS A 72 19.09 -1.95 -0.06
N LEU A 73 18.44 -3.02 -0.49
CA LEU A 73 18.28 -4.22 0.29
C LEU A 73 19.66 -4.89 0.45
N ASP A 74 20.09 -5.14 1.69
CA ASP A 74 21.31 -5.91 1.91
C ASP A 74 21.08 -7.38 1.51
N ALA A 75 22.17 -8.11 1.20
CA ALA A 75 22.06 -9.48 0.71
C ALA A 75 21.36 -10.42 1.71
N ARG A 76 21.47 -10.15 3.03
CA ARG A 76 20.86 -10.99 4.06
C ARG A 76 19.37 -10.71 4.20
N ASP A 77 18.97 -9.46 4.12
CA ASP A 77 17.57 -9.03 4.12
C ASP A 77 16.87 -9.56 2.87
N PHE A 78 17.55 -9.57 1.72
CA PHE A 78 17.07 -10.22 0.49
C PHE A 78 16.85 -11.72 0.68
N GLN A 79 17.82 -12.45 1.23
CA GLN A 79 17.67 -13.88 1.52
C GLN A 79 16.51 -14.18 2.46
N ILE A 80 16.31 -13.36 3.49
CA ILE A 80 15.19 -13.50 4.43
C ILE A 80 13.85 -13.29 3.70
N LEU A 81 13.75 -12.25 2.87
CA LEU A 81 12.54 -11.96 2.11
C LEU A 81 12.24 -13.04 1.05
N GLN A 82 13.25 -13.56 0.37
CA GLN A 82 13.08 -14.67 -0.57
C GLN A 82 12.61 -15.97 0.12
N ALA A 83 13.21 -16.31 1.25
CA ALA A 83 12.77 -17.49 2.00
C ALA A 83 11.32 -17.33 2.50
N LEU A 84 10.96 -16.12 2.93
CA LEU A 84 9.62 -15.79 3.38
C LEU A 84 8.58 -15.87 2.25
N ILE A 85 8.88 -15.36 1.05
CA ILE A 85 7.97 -15.45 -0.10
C ILE A 85 7.85 -16.88 -0.64
N SER A 86 8.87 -17.72 -0.38
CA SER A 86 8.86 -19.16 -0.66
C SER A 86 8.07 -19.98 0.37
N GLY A 87 7.40 -19.32 1.32
CA GLY A 87 6.54 -19.96 2.31
C GLY A 87 7.25 -20.43 3.58
N LEU A 88 8.54 -20.15 3.77
CA LEU A 88 9.23 -20.50 5.01
C LEU A 88 8.80 -19.57 6.15
N ASN A 89 8.51 -20.16 7.31
CA ASN A 89 8.29 -19.39 8.54
C ASN A 89 9.63 -18.95 9.17
N VAL A 90 9.57 -18.08 10.17
CA VAL A 90 10.75 -17.49 10.83
C VAL A 90 11.74 -18.54 11.36
N ASP A 91 11.25 -19.66 11.90
CA ASP A 91 12.09 -20.70 12.48
C ASP A 91 12.79 -21.52 11.38
N GLN A 92 12.08 -21.82 10.29
CA GLN A 92 12.64 -22.44 9.09
C GLN A 92 13.69 -21.54 8.41
N ILE A 93 13.41 -20.23 8.30
CA ILE A 93 14.37 -19.24 7.75
C ILE A 93 15.63 -19.20 8.61
N ALA A 94 15.46 -19.14 9.93
CA ALA A 94 16.58 -19.10 10.88
C ALA A 94 17.47 -20.35 10.74
N TRP A 95 16.85 -21.53 10.66
CA TRP A 95 17.53 -22.79 10.44
C TRP A 95 18.27 -22.81 9.09
N TYR A 96 17.57 -22.47 8.00
CA TYR A 96 18.10 -22.50 6.63
C TYR A 96 19.27 -21.52 6.42
N LEU A 97 19.20 -20.34 7.03
CA LEU A 97 20.22 -19.30 6.91
C LEU A 97 21.32 -19.37 7.98
N HIS A 98 21.27 -20.38 8.86
CA HIS A 98 22.18 -20.59 9.99
C HIS A 98 22.32 -19.34 10.88
N ILE A 99 21.20 -18.71 11.23
CA ILE A 99 21.13 -17.55 12.12
C ILE A 99 20.06 -17.75 13.20
N SER A 100 20.07 -16.91 14.24
CA SER A 100 19.05 -17.01 15.28
C SER A 100 17.69 -16.50 14.80
N THR A 101 16.60 -17.10 15.30
CA THR A 101 15.22 -16.62 15.09
C THR A 101 15.05 -15.17 15.52
N ARG A 102 15.72 -14.77 16.61
CA ARG A 102 15.82 -13.37 17.06
C ARG A 102 16.39 -12.46 15.98
N THR A 103 17.44 -12.88 15.27
CA THR A 103 18.06 -12.11 14.18
C THR A 103 17.10 -11.93 13.01
N VAL A 104 16.39 -12.99 12.61
CA VAL A 104 15.37 -12.93 11.55
C VAL A 104 14.28 -11.92 11.93
N ARG A 105 13.70 -12.04 13.14
CA ARG A 105 12.66 -11.13 13.63
C ARG A 105 13.14 -9.68 13.69
N ALA A 106 14.35 -9.44 14.18
CA ALA A 106 14.92 -8.10 14.27
C ALA A 106 15.10 -7.45 12.89
N ARG A 107 15.61 -8.21 11.90
CA ARG A 107 15.75 -7.73 10.52
C ARG A 107 14.41 -7.46 9.85
N LEU A 108 13.44 -8.36 9.97
CA LEU A 108 12.07 -8.15 9.48
C LEU A 108 11.45 -6.89 10.10
N LYS A 109 11.58 -6.71 11.42
CA LYS A 109 11.05 -5.54 12.11
C LYS A 109 11.71 -4.24 11.65
N LYS A 110 13.03 -4.26 11.44
CA LYS A 110 13.78 -3.11 10.89
C LYS A 110 13.24 -2.73 9.50
N MET A 111 13.04 -3.71 8.62
CA MET A 111 12.46 -3.47 7.30
C MET A 111 11.03 -2.91 7.39
N GLN A 112 10.18 -3.45 8.27
CA GLN A 112 8.84 -2.91 8.48
C GLN A 112 8.85 -1.42 8.86
N VAL A 113 9.75 -1.03 9.78
CA VAL A 113 9.92 0.37 10.19
C VAL A 113 10.40 1.22 9.01
N GLN A 114 11.38 0.73 8.25
CA GLN A 114 11.96 1.47 7.13
C GLN A 114 10.95 1.70 6.00
N PHE A 115 10.12 0.72 5.72
CA PHE A 115 9.05 0.81 4.73
C PHE A 115 7.73 1.40 5.27
N ARG A 116 7.69 1.76 6.57
CA ARG A 116 6.50 2.32 7.24
C ARG A 116 5.26 1.43 7.10
N VAL A 117 5.44 0.12 7.20
CA VAL A 117 4.38 -0.88 7.10
C VAL A 117 4.12 -1.56 8.44
N GLU A 118 2.85 -1.84 8.73
CA GLU A 118 2.43 -2.35 10.04
C GLU A 118 2.51 -3.87 10.16
N SER A 119 2.47 -4.59 9.04
CA SER A 119 2.44 -6.06 9.01
C SER A 119 3.51 -6.65 8.10
N LEU A 120 3.84 -7.92 8.35
CA LEU A 120 4.79 -8.66 7.52
C LEU A 120 4.24 -8.86 6.09
N TYR A 121 2.94 -9.08 5.96
CA TYR A 121 2.26 -9.20 4.67
C TYR A 121 2.32 -7.90 3.87
N ALA A 122 2.11 -6.74 4.54
CA ALA A 122 2.26 -5.44 3.90
C ALA A 122 3.70 -5.19 3.43
N LEU A 123 4.69 -5.63 4.22
CA LEU A 123 6.09 -5.59 3.81
C LEU A 123 6.32 -6.40 2.52
N ILE A 124 5.92 -7.68 2.50
CA ILE A 124 6.09 -8.57 1.34
C ILE A 124 5.41 -7.99 0.09
N ALA A 125 4.16 -7.55 0.21
CA ALA A 125 3.40 -6.99 -0.89
C ALA A 125 4.10 -5.75 -1.48
N LEU A 126 4.58 -4.85 -0.61
CA LEU A 126 5.26 -3.64 -1.04
C LEU A 126 6.59 -3.93 -1.74
N VAL A 127 7.46 -4.76 -1.15
CA VAL A 127 8.77 -5.10 -1.75
C VAL A 127 8.64 -5.88 -3.05
N THR A 128 7.57 -6.66 -3.21
CA THR A 128 7.25 -7.35 -4.47
C THR A 128 6.76 -6.37 -5.52
N ALA A 129 5.84 -5.46 -5.16
CA ALA A 129 5.34 -4.42 -6.07
C ALA A 129 6.44 -3.46 -6.54
N MET A 130 7.46 -3.23 -5.71
CA MET A 130 8.66 -2.46 -6.08
C MET A 130 9.67 -3.22 -6.93
N GLY A 131 9.46 -4.52 -7.19
CA GLY A 131 10.40 -5.36 -7.96
C GLY A 131 11.72 -5.64 -7.23
N LEU A 132 11.74 -5.54 -5.89
CA LEU A 132 12.94 -5.86 -5.10
C LEU A 132 13.12 -7.35 -4.87
N ILE A 133 12.01 -8.09 -4.84
CA ILE A 133 11.97 -9.54 -4.79
C ILE A 133 10.89 -10.04 -5.75
N PHE A 134 11.05 -11.25 -6.26
CA PHE A 134 10.08 -11.89 -7.14
C PHE A 134 9.71 -13.25 -6.55
N PRO A 135 8.41 -13.56 -6.42
CA PRO A 135 7.97 -14.89 -6.04
C PRO A 135 8.36 -15.89 -7.14
N ASP A 136 8.93 -17.02 -6.76
CA ASP A 136 9.14 -18.13 -7.68
C ASP A 136 7.82 -18.88 -7.87
N VAL A 137 7.09 -18.52 -8.93
CA VAL A 137 5.81 -19.14 -9.30
C VAL A 137 5.99 -20.50 -9.98
N GLY A 138 7.22 -20.86 -10.39
CA GLY A 138 7.50 -22.16 -11.01
C GLY A 138 7.34 -23.32 -10.03
N ALA A 139 7.67 -23.09 -8.76
CA ALA A 139 7.60 -24.09 -7.70
C ALA A 139 6.18 -24.41 -7.20
N ILE A 140 5.14 -23.76 -7.73
CA ILE A 140 3.74 -23.94 -7.29
C ILE A 140 3.08 -25.15 -7.98
N TYR A 141 3.62 -25.60 -9.12
CA TYR A 141 3.02 -26.65 -9.96
C TYR A 141 3.79 -27.97 -9.98
N ASP A 142 4.84 -28.11 -9.17
CA ASP A 142 5.57 -29.37 -8.92
C ASP A 142 5.09 -30.02 -7.60
#